data_AF-A0A2D4K9D6-F1
#
_entry.id   AF-A0A2D4K9D6-F1
#
_cell.length_a   1.000
_cell.length_b   1.000
_cell.length_c   1.000
_cell.angle_alpha   90.00
_cell.angle_beta   90.00
_cell.angle_gamma   90.00
#
_symmetry.space_group_name_H-M   'P 1'
#
loop_
_entity.id
_entity.type
_entity.pdbx_description
1 polymer ?
#
loop_
_entity_poly.entity_id
_entity_poly.type
_entity_poly.pdbx_seq_one_letter_code
_entity_poly.pdbx_strand_id
1 'polypeptide(L)'
;MVLLHVKHGDESQFLLESTGRVSIEDLTQEVTKIYNGRLKVQRLCAEMESLAEHGIFLPPNMQGLTDEQIEELKLTDEWAKKCIPSGGSTFKKDDIGRRNGHAPNEKMKQVLKATIEEAKALISKKQVEANVCVTTSMVKDALDQLRGAVMIVYPMWLPPHDPIRMEFENKEDLSGTQAALEIVEEPEAQLWWAAKELKRTNQLSDYVGKNEKTKIIIKIQKKGQGAPAREPVISSEEHKQMILFYHRRQEELKKLEENDDDSFLDSEWADSHALKRHFHGVKDIKWRPR
;
A
#
# COMPACT_ATOMS: atom_id res chain seq x y z
N MET A 1 22.74 -1.25 16.36
CA MET A 1 21.87 -2.18 15.62
C MET A 1 21.72 -1.74 14.18
N VAL A 2 21.81 -2.68 13.23
CA VAL A 2 21.66 -2.39 11.80
C VAL A 2 20.16 -2.26 11.51
N LEU A 3 19.76 -1.15 10.90
CA LEU A 3 18.38 -0.90 10.51
C LEU A 3 18.18 -1.36 9.06
N LEU A 4 17.25 -2.30 8.86
CA LEU A 4 16.95 -2.91 7.58
C LEU A 4 15.64 -2.34 7.06
N HIS A 5 15.71 -1.57 5.98
CA HIS A 5 14.54 -1.13 5.25
C HIS A 5 14.21 -2.18 4.18
N VAL A 6 13.18 -2.99 4.44
CA VAL A 6 12.74 -4.04 3.53
C VAL A 6 11.78 -3.46 2.50
N LYS A 7 12.07 -3.76 1.23
CA LYS A 7 11.27 -3.38 0.06
C LYS A 7 10.93 -4.60 -0.78
N HIS A 8 9.83 -4.52 -1.52
CA HIS A 8 9.49 -5.46 -2.59
C HIS A 8 9.26 -4.67 -3.88
N GLY A 9 10.04 -4.93 -4.92
CA GLY A 9 10.10 -4.06 -6.09
C GLY A 9 10.57 -2.66 -5.73
N ASP A 10 9.70 -1.67 -5.91
CA ASP A 10 9.93 -0.26 -5.55
C ASP A 10 9.16 0.15 -4.28
N GLU A 11 8.29 -0.71 -3.76
CA GLU A 11 7.46 -0.40 -2.60
C GLU A 11 8.18 -0.65 -1.28
N SER A 12 8.15 0.35 -0.41
CA SER A 12 8.57 0.26 0.98
C SER A 12 7.59 -0.60 1.78
N GLN A 13 8.11 -1.67 2.39
CA GLN A 13 7.29 -2.63 3.11
C GLN A 13 7.34 -2.36 4.61
N PHE A 14 8.49 -2.59 5.26
CA PHE A 14 8.66 -2.38 6.71
C PHE A 14 10.13 -2.13 7.07
N LEU A 15 10.35 -1.66 8.31
CA LEU A 15 11.67 -1.57 8.91
C LEU A 15 11.88 -2.74 9.87
N LEU A 16 13.07 -3.32 9.89
CA LEU A 16 13.47 -4.39 10.80
C LEU A 16 14.80 -4.02 11.44
N GLU A 17 14.93 -4.23 12.74
CA GLU A 17 16.22 -4.09 13.43
C GLU A 17 16.89 -5.46 13.53
N SER A 18 18.18 -5.51 13.19
CA SER A 18 18.96 -6.73 13.31
C SER A 18 20.39 -6.44 13.74
N THR A 19 21.12 -7.50 14.10
CA THR A 19 22.51 -7.43 14.54
C THR A 19 23.43 -7.85 13.40
N GLY A 20 24.60 -7.22 13.24
CA GLY A 20 25.54 -7.58 12.17
C GLY A 20 26.05 -9.03 12.22
N ARG A 21 25.96 -9.68 13.38
CA ARG A 21 26.39 -11.08 13.58
C ARG A 21 25.38 -12.13 13.12
N VAL A 22 24.15 -11.72 12.79
CA VAL A 22 23.09 -12.64 12.38
C VAL A 22 23.43 -13.24 11.02
N SER A 23 23.13 -14.53 10.86
CA SER A 23 23.30 -15.22 9.58
C SER A 23 22.28 -14.69 8.57
N ILE A 24 22.65 -14.65 7.29
CA ILE A 24 21.70 -14.22 6.25
C ILE A 24 20.56 -15.21 6.11
N GLU A 25 20.78 -16.49 6.40
CA GLU A 25 19.73 -17.50 6.44
C GLU A 25 18.64 -17.18 7.47
N ASP A 26 19.03 -16.95 8.73
CA ASP A 26 18.09 -16.60 9.81
C ASP A 26 17.37 -15.29 9.49
N LEU A 27 18.12 -14.30 8.97
CA LEU A 27 17.56 -13.03 8.56
C LEU A 27 16.54 -13.20 7.41
N THR A 28 16.82 -14.06 6.45
CA THR A 28 15.92 -14.33 5.32
C THR A 28 14.64 -14.98 5.83
N GLN A 29 14.73 -15.95 6.75
CA GLN A 29 13.56 -16.57 7.37
C GLN A 29 12.73 -15.55 8.14
N GLU A 30 13.36 -14.70 8.95
CA GLU A 30 12.67 -13.67 9.73
C GLU A 30 11.97 -12.64 8.84
N VAL A 31 12.67 -12.09 7.85
CA VAL A 31 12.11 -11.13 6.88
C VAL A 31 10.96 -11.75 6.10
N THR A 32 11.10 -13.02 5.66
CA THR A 32 10.05 -13.72 4.92
C THR A 32 8.81 -13.97 5.78
N LYS A 33 9.00 -14.39 7.05
CA LYS A 33 7.89 -14.58 8.01
C LYS A 33 7.14 -13.29 8.28
N ILE A 34 7.85 -12.17 8.47
CA ILE A 34 7.22 -10.87 8.67
C ILE A 34 6.51 -10.43 7.39
N TYR A 35 7.15 -10.54 6.23
CA TYR A 35 6.56 -10.15 4.95
C TYR A 35 5.27 -10.92 4.65
N ASN A 36 5.31 -12.26 4.69
CA ASN A 36 4.14 -13.10 4.46
C ASN A 36 3.07 -12.92 5.54
N GLY A 37 3.47 -12.74 6.79
CA GLY A 37 2.55 -12.48 7.90
C GLY A 37 1.80 -11.16 7.73
N ARG A 38 2.48 -10.10 7.23
CA ARG A 38 1.83 -8.83 6.88
C ARG A 38 0.82 -8.99 5.74
N LEU A 39 1.17 -9.72 4.68
CA LEU A 39 0.23 -10.03 3.59
C LEU A 39 -0.99 -10.79 4.11
N LYS A 40 -0.78 -11.76 5.01
CA LYS A 40 -1.85 -12.52 5.63
C LYS A 40 -2.79 -11.65 6.45
N VAL A 41 -2.26 -10.74 7.27
CA VAL A 41 -3.11 -9.80 8.04
C VAL A 41 -3.90 -8.89 7.10
N GLN A 42 -3.31 -8.44 5.99
CA GLN A 42 -4.04 -7.62 5.00
C GLN A 42 -5.21 -8.37 4.38
N ARG A 43 -5.03 -9.65 4.02
CA ARG A 43 -6.10 -10.53 3.51
C ARG A 43 -7.21 -10.73 4.55
N LEU A 44 -6.83 -11.12 5.76
CA LEU A 44 -7.78 -11.27 6.89
C LEU A 44 -8.59 -10.00 7.11
N CYS A 45 -7.95 -8.84 7.11
CA CYS A 45 -8.64 -7.57 7.29
C CYS A 45 -9.68 -7.31 6.19
N ALA A 46 -9.37 -7.59 4.93
CA ALA A 46 -10.31 -7.42 3.82
C ALA A 46 -11.51 -8.39 3.92
N GLU A 47 -11.26 -9.64 4.29
CA GLU A 47 -12.33 -10.63 4.51
C GLU A 47 -13.17 -10.31 5.74
N MET A 48 -12.57 -9.79 6.81
CA MET A 48 -13.28 -9.37 8.02
C MET A 48 -14.14 -8.12 7.80
N GLU A 49 -13.75 -7.21 6.90
CA GLU A 49 -14.61 -6.11 6.46
C GLU A 49 -15.87 -6.67 5.79
N SER A 50 -15.70 -7.64 4.89
CA SER A 50 -16.82 -8.32 4.23
C SER A 50 -17.70 -9.10 5.22
N LEU A 51 -17.09 -9.75 6.23
CA LEU A 51 -17.81 -10.43 7.32
C LEU A 51 -18.65 -9.45 8.14
N ALA A 52 -18.11 -8.28 8.47
CA ALA A 52 -18.82 -7.25 9.22
C ALA A 52 -20.05 -6.72 8.45
N GLU A 53 -19.97 -6.67 7.12
CA GLU A 53 -21.05 -6.14 6.28
C GLU A 53 -22.10 -7.18 5.91
N HIS A 54 -21.69 -8.40 5.55
CA HIS A 54 -22.55 -9.39 4.92
C HIS A 54 -22.66 -10.72 5.67
N GLY A 55 -21.94 -10.91 6.78
CA GLY A 55 -22.00 -12.14 7.57
C GLY A 55 -21.14 -13.28 7.03
N ILE A 56 -21.43 -14.51 7.46
CA ILE A 56 -20.58 -15.68 7.23
C ILE A 56 -20.56 -16.12 5.76
N PHE A 57 -19.52 -16.85 5.38
CA PHE A 57 -19.38 -17.40 4.03
C PHE A 57 -20.41 -18.50 3.76
N LEU A 58 -21.05 -18.46 2.58
CA LEU A 58 -21.94 -19.53 2.13
C LEU A 58 -21.14 -20.81 1.84
N PRO A 59 -21.76 -21.99 2.00
CA PRO A 59 -21.19 -23.24 1.54
C PRO A 59 -20.79 -23.21 0.05
N PRO A 60 -19.68 -23.84 -0.38
CA PRO A 60 -19.21 -23.81 -1.77
C PRO A 60 -20.24 -24.25 -2.82
N ASN A 61 -21.15 -25.15 -2.45
CA ASN A 61 -22.25 -25.63 -3.29
C ASN A 61 -23.39 -24.63 -3.48
N MET A 62 -23.42 -23.53 -2.72
CA MET A 62 -24.46 -22.50 -2.78
C MET A 62 -23.93 -21.15 -3.31
N GLN A 63 -22.62 -21.01 -3.49
CA GLN A 63 -22.01 -19.78 -3.96
C GLN A 63 -22.29 -19.55 -5.45
N GLY A 64 -22.70 -18.33 -5.80
CA GLY A 64 -22.94 -17.92 -7.19
C GLY A 64 -24.23 -18.48 -7.83
N LEU A 65 -25.07 -19.17 -7.06
CA LEU A 65 -26.42 -19.55 -7.48
C LEU A 65 -27.40 -18.41 -7.18
N THR A 66 -28.45 -18.29 -7.99
CA THR A 66 -29.55 -17.37 -7.69
C THR A 66 -30.42 -17.92 -6.57
N ASP A 67 -31.15 -17.03 -5.88
CA ASP A 67 -32.08 -17.41 -4.81
C ASP A 67 -33.10 -18.47 -5.32
N GLU A 68 -33.54 -18.35 -6.58
CA GLU A 68 -34.43 -19.30 -7.26
C GLU A 68 -33.80 -20.69 -7.45
N GLN A 69 -32.54 -20.76 -7.88
CA GLN A 69 -31.82 -22.03 -8.03
C GLN A 69 -31.57 -22.73 -6.70
N ILE A 70 -31.35 -21.96 -5.63
CA ILE A 70 -31.18 -22.50 -4.28
C ILE A 70 -32.48 -23.14 -3.79
N GLU A 71 -33.63 -22.50 -4.04
CA GLU A 71 -34.95 -23.03 -3.71
C GLU A 71 -35.29 -24.29 -4.53
N GLU A 72 -35.00 -24.29 -5.84
CA GLU A 72 -35.20 -25.45 -6.71
C GLU A 72 -34.36 -26.66 -6.28
N LEU A 73 -33.10 -26.43 -5.94
CA LEU A 73 -32.16 -27.46 -5.48
C LEU A 73 -32.35 -27.83 -4.00
N LYS A 74 -33.25 -27.13 -3.28
CA LYS A 74 -33.54 -27.31 -1.85
C LYS A 74 -32.27 -27.32 -0.98
N LEU A 75 -31.30 -26.48 -1.35
CA LEU A 75 -30.05 -26.37 -0.61
C LEU A 75 -30.29 -25.54 0.65
N THR A 76 -29.90 -26.07 1.81
CA THR A 76 -30.06 -25.38 3.10
C THR A 76 -28.72 -25.10 3.72
N ASP A 77 -28.52 -23.86 4.18
CA ASP A 77 -27.33 -23.49 4.94
C ASP A 77 -27.43 -24.02 6.38
N GLU A 78 -26.73 -25.12 6.66
CA GLU A 78 -26.63 -25.71 7.99
C GLU A 78 -25.82 -24.84 8.97
N TRP A 79 -24.92 -24.02 8.45
CA TRP A 79 -24.00 -23.21 9.24
C TRP A 79 -24.60 -21.88 9.65
N ALA A 80 -25.54 -21.31 8.86
CA ALA A 80 -26.32 -20.14 9.25
C ALA A 80 -27.00 -20.30 10.63
N LYS A 81 -27.44 -21.52 10.97
CA LYS A 81 -28.08 -21.81 12.27
C LYS A 81 -27.08 -22.01 13.42
N LYS A 82 -25.85 -22.45 13.11
CA LYS A 82 -24.81 -22.73 14.11
C LYS A 82 -23.94 -21.51 14.42
N CYS A 83 -23.67 -20.70 13.41
CA CYS A 83 -22.75 -19.56 13.47
C CYS A 83 -23.53 -18.24 13.53
N ILE A 84 -24.28 -18.05 14.62
CA ILE A 84 -25.04 -16.82 14.84
C ILE A 84 -24.13 -15.79 15.53
N PRO A 85 -24.08 -14.53 15.06
CA PRO A 85 -23.31 -13.50 15.71
C PRO A 85 -23.88 -13.16 17.10
N SER A 86 -22.98 -12.86 18.03
CA SER A 86 -23.30 -12.40 19.38
C SER A 86 -24.20 -11.15 19.32
N GLY A 87 -25.40 -11.25 19.89
CA GLY A 87 -26.34 -10.12 19.93
C GLY A 87 -27.25 -9.97 18.70
N GLY A 88 -27.35 -11.00 17.85
CA GLY A 88 -28.30 -11.09 16.75
C GLY A 88 -27.75 -10.65 15.39
N SER A 89 -28.49 -10.98 14.32
CA SER A 89 -28.10 -10.67 12.94
C SER A 89 -29.01 -9.62 12.30
N THR A 90 -28.42 -8.72 11.52
CA THR A 90 -29.11 -7.80 10.61
C THR A 90 -28.96 -8.31 9.18
N PHE A 91 -30.06 -8.36 8.42
CA PHE A 91 -29.99 -8.85 7.05
C PHE A 91 -29.50 -7.73 6.11
N LYS A 92 -28.35 -7.96 5.46
CA LYS A 92 -27.79 -7.13 4.40
C LYS A 92 -27.29 -8.06 3.30
N LYS A 93 -28.02 -8.16 2.19
CA LYS A 93 -27.66 -9.02 1.07
C LYS A 93 -26.27 -8.69 0.55
N ASP A 94 -25.52 -9.71 0.17
CA ASP A 94 -24.24 -9.60 -0.51
C ASP A 94 -24.50 -9.48 -2.01
N ASP A 95 -24.01 -8.41 -2.64
CA ASP A 95 -24.15 -8.18 -4.08
C ASP A 95 -23.35 -9.21 -4.90
N ILE A 96 -22.33 -9.82 -4.29
CA ILE A 96 -21.44 -10.79 -4.92
C ILE A 96 -21.98 -12.23 -4.75
N GLY A 97 -22.93 -12.45 -3.82
CA GLY A 97 -23.55 -13.76 -3.59
C GLY A 97 -22.59 -14.81 -3.00
N ARG A 98 -21.56 -14.39 -2.25
CA ARG A 98 -20.61 -15.30 -1.59
C ARG A 98 -20.94 -15.50 -0.11
N ARG A 99 -21.53 -14.49 0.53
CA ARG A 99 -21.90 -14.50 1.95
C ARG A 99 -23.41 -14.59 2.13
N ASN A 100 -23.83 -15.07 3.30
CA ASN A 100 -25.24 -15.39 3.55
C ASN A 100 -26.14 -14.17 3.83
N GLY A 101 -25.55 -12.98 3.93
CA GLY A 101 -26.26 -11.72 4.18
C GLY A 101 -26.66 -11.50 5.64
N HIS A 102 -26.33 -12.40 6.57
CA HIS A 102 -26.65 -12.26 7.99
C HIS A 102 -25.51 -11.56 8.74
N ALA A 103 -25.48 -10.25 8.62
CA ALA A 103 -24.46 -9.40 9.20
C ALA A 103 -24.59 -9.28 10.74
N PRO A 104 -23.49 -9.08 11.48
CA PRO A 104 -23.54 -8.88 12.93
C PRO A 104 -24.26 -7.57 13.31
N ASN A 105 -24.60 -7.39 14.58
CA ASN A 105 -25.22 -6.15 15.08
C ASN A 105 -24.26 -4.95 14.99
N GLU A 106 -24.77 -3.71 14.95
CA GLU A 106 -23.97 -2.48 14.78
C GLU A 106 -22.82 -2.37 15.80
N LYS A 107 -23.07 -2.70 17.08
CA LYS A 107 -22.03 -2.72 18.11
C LYS A 107 -20.90 -3.70 17.79
N MET A 108 -21.25 -4.89 17.31
CA MET A 108 -20.27 -5.92 16.94
C MET A 108 -19.54 -5.58 15.63
N LYS A 109 -20.23 -4.93 14.68
CA LYS A 109 -19.60 -4.35 13.48
C LYS A 109 -18.55 -3.32 13.87
N GLN A 110 -18.84 -2.44 14.82
CA GLN A 110 -17.88 -1.44 15.31
C GLN A 110 -16.65 -2.10 15.95
N VAL A 111 -16.83 -3.18 16.73
CA VAL A 111 -15.70 -3.94 17.30
C VAL A 111 -14.82 -4.52 16.18
N LEU A 112 -15.41 -5.13 15.14
CA LEU A 112 -14.64 -5.63 14.00
C LEU A 112 -13.92 -4.50 13.27
N LYS A 113 -14.61 -3.40 12.96
CA LYS A 113 -14.01 -2.27 12.23
C LYS A 113 -12.86 -1.63 13.02
N ALA A 114 -13.04 -1.40 14.32
CA ALA A 114 -11.99 -0.84 15.18
C ALA A 114 -10.76 -1.76 15.24
N THR A 115 -10.96 -3.06 15.45
CA THR A 115 -9.85 -4.02 15.51
C THR A 115 -9.14 -4.19 14.15
N ILE A 116 -9.87 -4.08 13.04
CA ILE A 116 -9.30 -4.06 11.68
C ILE A 116 -8.45 -2.81 11.47
N GLU A 117 -8.93 -1.63 11.89
CA GLU A 117 -8.17 -0.38 11.79
C GLU A 117 -6.89 -0.42 12.63
N GLU A 118 -6.96 -0.95 13.85
CA GLU A 118 -5.80 -1.16 14.73
C GLU A 118 -4.78 -2.12 14.10
N ALA A 119 -5.21 -3.27 13.59
CA ALA A 119 -4.35 -4.24 12.93
C ALA A 119 -3.73 -3.67 11.63
N LYS A 120 -4.51 -2.92 10.84
CA LYS A 120 -4.02 -2.21 9.64
C LYS A 120 -2.99 -1.15 10.03
N ALA A 121 -3.21 -0.40 11.10
CA ALA A 121 -2.26 0.61 11.59
C ALA A 121 -0.94 -0.03 12.05
N LEU A 122 -1.01 -1.17 12.72
CA LEU A 122 0.14 -1.97 13.19
C LEU A 122 1.03 -2.51 12.06
N ILE A 123 0.49 -2.67 10.85
CA ILE A 123 1.20 -3.27 9.71
C ILE A 123 1.38 -2.27 8.56
N SER A 124 0.81 -1.08 8.67
CA SER A 124 0.79 -0.08 7.61
C SER A 124 2.18 0.32 7.12
N LYS A 125 2.27 0.64 5.82
CA LYS A 125 3.49 1.22 5.21
C LYS A 125 3.90 2.55 5.88
N LYS A 126 2.95 3.26 6.53
CA LYS A 126 3.18 4.49 7.29
C LYS A 126 4.13 4.32 8.47
N GLN A 127 4.27 3.10 9.00
CA GLN A 127 5.24 2.84 10.08
C GLN A 127 6.69 3.04 9.64
N VAL A 128 6.97 2.87 8.34
CA VAL A 128 8.30 3.15 7.78
C VAL A 128 8.64 4.63 7.88
N GLU A 129 7.66 5.51 7.61
CA GLU A 129 7.80 6.96 7.73
C GLU A 129 7.98 7.39 9.19
N ALA A 130 7.27 6.73 10.12
CA ALA A 130 7.40 6.93 11.55
C ALA A 130 8.70 6.34 12.15
N ASN A 131 9.54 5.67 11.35
CA ASN A 131 10.73 4.94 11.78
C ASN A 131 10.46 3.89 12.88
N VAL A 132 9.30 3.23 12.83
CA VAL A 132 8.95 2.13 13.73
C VAL A 132 9.33 0.80 13.10
N CYS A 133 10.05 -0.03 13.86
CA CYS A 133 10.50 -1.34 13.44
C CYS A 133 9.42 -2.39 13.69
N VAL A 134 9.14 -3.22 12.70
CA VAL A 134 8.17 -4.31 12.77
C VAL A 134 8.90 -5.57 13.18
N THR A 135 8.40 -6.23 14.22
CA THR A 135 8.92 -7.51 14.71
C THR A 135 7.92 -8.62 14.48
N THR A 136 8.41 -9.87 14.51
CA THR A 136 7.56 -11.06 14.36
C THR A 136 6.49 -11.17 15.45
N SER A 137 6.75 -10.65 16.66
CA SER A 137 5.75 -10.58 17.73
C SER A 137 4.62 -9.63 17.39
N MET A 138 4.90 -8.43 16.86
CA MET A 138 3.84 -7.47 16.48
C MET A 138 2.88 -8.05 15.43
N VAL A 139 3.40 -8.84 14.49
CA VAL A 139 2.56 -9.52 13.49
C VAL A 139 1.68 -10.59 14.14
N LYS A 140 2.21 -11.35 15.11
CA LYS A 140 1.41 -12.32 15.88
C LYS A 140 0.36 -11.63 16.73
N ASP A 141 0.71 -10.54 17.40
CA ASP A 141 -0.21 -9.75 18.22
C ASP A 141 -1.37 -9.21 17.37
N ALA A 142 -1.09 -8.73 16.16
CA ALA A 142 -2.12 -8.30 15.21
C ALA A 142 -3.02 -9.48 14.78
N LEU A 143 -2.47 -10.67 14.51
CA LEU A 143 -3.25 -11.87 14.21
C LEU A 143 -4.13 -12.31 15.38
N ASP A 144 -3.60 -12.25 16.60
CA ASP A 144 -4.32 -12.64 17.82
C ASP A 144 -5.43 -11.64 18.16
N GLN A 145 -5.23 -10.34 17.92
CA GLN A 145 -6.27 -9.31 18.02
C GLN A 145 -7.43 -9.60 17.07
N LEU A 146 -7.13 -9.89 15.79
CA LEU A 146 -8.16 -10.24 14.80
C LEU A 146 -8.88 -11.53 15.19
N ARG A 147 -8.16 -12.54 15.67
CA ARG A 147 -8.75 -13.79 16.16
C ARG A 147 -9.67 -13.56 17.35
N GLY A 148 -9.24 -12.76 18.32
CA GLY A 148 -10.04 -12.38 19.48
C GLY A 148 -11.32 -11.63 19.08
N ALA A 149 -11.23 -10.70 18.13
CA ALA A 149 -12.37 -9.98 17.60
C ALA A 149 -13.40 -10.93 16.96
N VAL A 150 -12.94 -11.88 16.14
CA VAL A 150 -13.80 -12.90 15.53
C VAL A 150 -14.45 -13.76 16.60
N MET A 151 -13.74 -14.16 17.66
CA MET A 151 -14.31 -14.96 18.75
C MET A 151 -15.38 -14.20 19.55
N ILE A 152 -15.23 -12.88 19.72
CA ILE A 152 -16.24 -12.05 20.40
C ILE A 152 -17.54 -12.00 19.58
N VAL A 153 -17.41 -11.79 18.27
CA VAL A 153 -18.57 -11.68 17.38
C VAL A 153 -19.17 -13.06 17.08
N TYR A 154 -18.35 -14.09 16.89
CA TYR A 154 -18.75 -15.45 16.55
C TYR A 154 -18.17 -16.48 17.54
N PRO A 155 -18.79 -16.66 18.72
CA PRO A 155 -18.27 -17.53 19.78
C PRO A 155 -18.29 -19.01 19.40
N MET A 156 -19.15 -19.42 18.46
CA MET A 156 -19.24 -20.79 17.94
C MET A 156 -18.27 -21.08 16.80
N TRP A 157 -17.29 -20.19 16.57
CA TRP A 157 -16.38 -20.18 15.42
C TRP A 157 -17.08 -19.95 14.07
N LEU A 158 -16.29 -19.55 13.09
CA LEU A 158 -16.73 -19.44 11.70
C LEU A 158 -16.82 -20.84 11.05
N PRO A 159 -17.60 -20.99 9.98
CA PRO A 159 -17.67 -22.23 9.22
C PRO A 159 -16.29 -22.71 8.76
N PRO A 160 -16.05 -24.03 8.62
CA PRO A 160 -14.75 -24.57 8.25
C PRO A 160 -14.30 -24.15 6.85
N HIS A 161 -15.24 -23.84 5.96
CA HIS A 161 -15.00 -23.36 4.60
C HIS A 161 -14.85 -21.83 4.51
N ASP A 162 -14.98 -21.10 5.62
CA ASP A 162 -14.81 -19.65 5.63
C ASP A 162 -13.32 -19.30 5.43
N PRO A 163 -12.97 -18.42 4.47
CA PRO A 163 -11.59 -18.00 4.24
C PRO A 163 -10.88 -17.54 5.51
N ILE A 164 -11.56 -16.80 6.38
CA ILE A 164 -10.98 -16.27 7.62
C ILE A 164 -10.48 -17.42 8.52
N ARG A 165 -11.28 -18.49 8.62
CA ARG A 165 -10.91 -19.67 9.42
C ARG A 165 -9.81 -20.48 8.76
N MET A 166 -9.88 -20.66 7.44
CA MET A 166 -8.83 -21.36 6.68
C MET A 166 -7.49 -20.65 6.82
N GLU A 167 -7.49 -19.31 6.79
CA GLU A 167 -6.30 -18.52 7.02
C GLU A 167 -5.78 -18.71 8.45
N PHE A 168 -6.63 -18.66 9.49
CA PHE A 168 -6.18 -18.93 10.87
C PHE A 168 -5.60 -20.34 11.07
N GLU A 169 -6.14 -21.35 10.39
CA GLU A 169 -5.67 -22.74 10.45
C GLU A 169 -4.46 -23.03 9.52
N ASN A 170 -3.99 -22.04 8.74
CA ASN A 170 -2.97 -22.19 7.70
C ASN A 170 -3.30 -23.27 6.65
N LYS A 171 -4.60 -23.42 6.33
CA LYS A 171 -5.10 -24.33 5.29
C LYS A 171 -5.60 -23.58 4.06
N GLU A 172 -5.18 -22.32 3.92
CA GLU A 172 -5.53 -21.47 2.79
C GLU A 172 -4.97 -22.04 1.49
N ASP A 173 -5.85 -22.29 0.51
CA ASP A 173 -5.43 -22.53 -0.87
C ASP A 173 -5.44 -21.20 -1.61
N LEU A 174 -4.24 -20.69 -1.89
CA LEU A 174 -4.05 -19.42 -2.59
C LEU A 174 -3.84 -19.61 -4.08
N SER A 175 -3.87 -20.85 -4.58
CA SER A 175 -3.67 -21.12 -6.00
C SER A 175 -4.67 -20.34 -6.86
N GLY A 176 -4.16 -19.70 -7.92
CA GLY A 176 -4.97 -18.89 -8.84
C GLY A 176 -5.39 -17.49 -8.34
N THR A 177 -5.08 -17.11 -7.09
CA THR A 177 -5.32 -15.72 -6.62
C THR A 177 -4.13 -14.80 -6.86
N GLN A 178 -4.39 -13.49 -6.99
CA GLN A 178 -3.33 -12.48 -7.09
C GLN A 178 -2.39 -12.50 -5.87
N ALA A 179 -2.91 -12.86 -4.70
CA ALA A 179 -2.12 -12.98 -3.47
C ALA A 179 -1.02 -14.05 -3.54
N ALA A 180 -1.20 -15.14 -4.31
CA ALA A 180 -0.15 -16.14 -4.49
C ALA A 180 1.07 -15.62 -5.26
N LEU A 181 0.87 -14.62 -6.13
CA LEU A 181 1.98 -14.00 -6.87
C LEU A 181 2.90 -13.21 -5.92
N GLU A 182 2.34 -12.62 -4.87
CA GLU A 182 3.09 -11.79 -3.91
C GLU A 182 3.78 -12.61 -2.82
N ILE A 183 3.21 -13.76 -2.42
CA ILE A 183 3.79 -14.58 -1.35
C ILE A 183 5.13 -15.15 -1.76
N VAL A 184 6.14 -14.97 -0.90
CA VAL A 184 7.48 -15.51 -1.11
C VAL A 184 7.69 -16.70 -0.18
N GLU A 185 7.89 -17.90 -0.73
CA GLU A 185 8.19 -19.07 0.10
C GLU A 185 9.60 -18.98 0.69
N GLU A 186 9.78 -19.47 1.92
CA GLU A 186 11.07 -19.46 2.63
C GLU A 186 12.25 -20.06 1.82
N PRO A 187 12.12 -21.21 1.12
CA PRO A 187 13.22 -21.74 0.31
C PRO A 187 13.51 -20.90 -0.95
N GLU A 188 12.53 -20.16 -1.47
CA GLU A 188 12.65 -19.36 -2.68
C GLU A 188 13.00 -17.89 -2.40
N ALA A 189 12.97 -17.46 -1.15
CA ALA A 189 13.27 -16.10 -0.75
C ALA A 189 14.74 -15.73 -1.00
N GLN A 190 14.98 -14.66 -1.75
CA GLN A 190 16.30 -14.06 -1.94
C GLN A 190 16.28 -12.61 -1.46
N LEU A 191 17.32 -12.23 -0.70
CA LEU A 191 17.54 -10.87 -0.25
C LEU A 191 18.62 -10.21 -1.09
N TRP A 192 18.35 -8.98 -1.53
CA TRP A 192 19.26 -8.19 -2.34
C TRP A 192 19.60 -6.88 -1.66
N TRP A 193 20.89 -6.56 -1.64
CA TRP A 193 21.40 -5.27 -1.16
C TRP A 193 22.35 -4.69 -2.21
N ALA A 194 22.12 -3.44 -2.61
CA ALA A 194 22.95 -2.73 -3.60
C ALA A 194 23.22 -3.54 -4.88
N ALA A 195 22.17 -4.17 -5.44
CA ALA A 195 22.24 -5.05 -6.62
C ALA A 195 23.15 -6.28 -6.47
N LYS A 196 23.49 -6.67 -5.24
CA LYS A 196 24.16 -7.93 -4.91
C LYS A 196 23.25 -8.82 -4.09
N GLU A 197 23.21 -10.09 -4.45
CA GLU A 197 22.50 -11.12 -3.67
C GLU A 197 23.24 -11.36 -2.35
N LEU A 198 22.48 -11.33 -1.25
CA LEU A 198 22.94 -11.73 0.07
C LEU A 198 22.93 -13.26 0.13
N LYS A 199 24.10 -13.88 0.09
CA LYS A 199 24.23 -15.33 0.12
C LYS A 199 23.88 -15.84 1.52
N ARG A 200 22.99 -16.84 1.60
CA ARG A 200 22.52 -17.42 2.87
C ARG A 200 23.65 -17.95 3.77
N THR A 201 24.77 -18.38 3.17
CA THR A 201 25.95 -18.90 3.89
C THR A 201 26.72 -17.85 4.68
N ASN A 202 26.54 -16.56 4.38
CA ASN A 202 27.36 -15.48 4.91
C ASN A 202 26.65 -14.80 6.09
N GLN A 203 27.41 -13.97 6.83
CA GLN A 203 26.84 -13.12 7.87
C GLN A 203 26.53 -11.73 7.33
N LEU A 204 25.59 -11.03 7.99
CA LEU A 204 25.26 -9.66 7.62
C LEU A 204 26.49 -8.72 7.69
N SER A 205 27.39 -8.96 8.65
CA SER A 205 28.62 -8.19 8.84
C SER A 205 29.63 -8.31 7.69
N ASP A 206 29.56 -9.36 6.87
CA ASP A 206 30.43 -9.49 5.69
C ASP A 206 30.09 -8.46 4.61
N TYR A 207 28.84 -7.96 4.62
CA TYR A 207 28.32 -6.99 3.66
C TYR A 207 28.33 -5.57 4.24
N VAL A 208 27.78 -5.41 5.45
CA VAL A 208 27.60 -4.10 6.10
C VAL A 208 28.83 -3.65 6.89
N GLY A 209 29.77 -4.59 7.14
CA GLY A 209 30.93 -4.38 7.99
C GLY A 209 30.61 -4.52 9.49
N LYS A 210 31.54 -4.07 10.33
CA LYS A 210 31.43 -4.11 11.80
C LYS A 210 30.60 -2.97 12.39
N ASN A 211 30.11 -2.05 11.55
CA ASN A 211 29.40 -0.86 12.02
C ASN A 211 27.90 -1.16 12.18
N GLU A 212 27.45 -1.17 13.43
CA GLU A 212 26.05 -1.38 13.79
C GLU A 212 25.24 -0.07 13.86
N LYS A 213 25.70 1.05 13.27
CA LYS A 213 24.92 2.29 13.13
C LYS A 213 24.61 2.58 11.65
N THR A 214 24.19 1.54 10.93
CA THR A 214 23.98 1.58 9.49
C THR A 214 22.52 1.29 9.16
N LYS A 215 21.97 2.05 8.21
CA LYS A 215 20.66 1.79 7.61
C LYS A 215 20.89 1.25 6.21
N ILE A 216 20.39 0.05 5.92
CA ILE A 216 20.49 -0.56 4.59
C ILE A 216 19.11 -0.83 4.00
N ILE A 217 19.01 -0.78 2.68
CA ILE A 217 17.78 -1.08 1.95
C ILE A 217 17.93 -2.49 1.37
N ILE A 218 17.08 -3.40 1.80
CA ILE A 218 17.04 -4.79 1.33
C ILE A 218 15.80 -4.98 0.47
N LYS A 219 15.97 -5.59 -0.70
CA LYS A 219 14.85 -6.01 -1.56
C LYS A 219 14.62 -7.52 -1.42
N ILE A 220 13.39 -7.94 -1.11
CA ILE A 220 12.96 -9.35 -1.11
C ILE A 220 12.41 -9.73 -2.49
N GLN A 221 12.88 -10.84 -3.06
CA GLN A 221 12.41 -11.36 -4.34
C GLN A 221 12.33 -12.89 -4.33
N LYS A 222 11.54 -13.44 -5.27
CA LYS A 222 11.47 -14.88 -5.53
C LYS A 222 12.66 -15.32 -6.36
N LYS A 223 13.14 -16.53 -6.09
CA LYS A 223 14.19 -17.17 -6.87
C LYS A 223 13.80 -17.25 -8.34
N GLY A 224 14.68 -16.75 -9.21
CA GLY A 224 14.47 -16.74 -10.66
C GLY A 224 14.00 -15.40 -11.25
N GLN A 225 13.65 -14.41 -10.42
CA GLN A 225 13.30 -13.05 -10.90
C GLN A 225 14.52 -12.17 -11.23
N GLY A 226 15.73 -12.69 -11.05
CA GLY A 226 16.97 -11.96 -11.34
C GLY A 226 17.28 -10.87 -10.30
N ALA A 227 18.20 -9.97 -10.63
CA ALA A 227 18.51 -8.83 -9.77
C ALA A 227 17.35 -7.82 -9.77
N PRO A 228 17.00 -7.22 -8.63
CA PRO A 228 15.93 -6.24 -8.58
C PRO A 228 16.28 -5.01 -9.40
N ALA A 229 15.26 -4.44 -10.04
CA ALA A 229 15.40 -3.20 -10.78
C ALA A 229 15.93 -2.09 -9.86
N ARG A 230 16.81 -1.25 -10.44
CA ARG A 230 17.33 -0.07 -9.75
C ARG A 230 16.20 0.95 -9.63
N GLU A 231 16.07 1.51 -8.42
CA GLU A 231 15.06 2.54 -8.18
C GLU A 231 15.33 3.77 -9.07
N PRO A 232 14.28 4.38 -9.63
CA PRO A 232 14.43 5.65 -10.31
C PRO A 232 14.98 6.67 -9.32
N VAL A 233 15.97 7.46 -9.76
CA VAL A 233 16.65 8.46 -8.92
C VAL A 233 15.70 9.60 -8.53
N ILE A 234 14.59 9.75 -9.25
CA ILE A 234 13.60 10.79 -9.09
C ILE A 234 12.28 10.12 -8.71
N SER A 235 11.65 10.57 -7.62
CA SER A 235 10.33 10.07 -7.24
C SER A 235 9.27 10.46 -8.27
N SER A 236 8.15 9.75 -8.33
CA SER A 236 7.06 10.10 -9.26
C SER A 236 6.50 11.50 -9.02
N GLU A 237 6.52 11.98 -7.78
CA GLU A 237 6.03 13.31 -7.41
C GLU A 237 7.02 14.40 -7.84
N GLU A 238 8.31 14.21 -7.56
CA GLU A 238 9.36 15.11 -8.05
C GLU A 238 9.40 15.13 -9.57
N HIS A 239 9.17 13.98 -10.23
CA HIS A 239 9.11 13.91 -11.69
C HIS A 239 7.94 14.74 -12.24
N LYS A 240 6.76 14.68 -11.61
CA LYS A 240 5.62 15.54 -11.96
C LYS A 240 5.95 17.02 -11.74
N GLN A 241 6.54 17.38 -10.60
CA GLN A 241 6.95 18.76 -10.31
C GLN A 241 7.98 19.26 -11.32
N MET A 242 8.93 18.40 -11.70
CA MET A 242 9.94 18.68 -12.71
C MET A 242 9.30 18.91 -14.08
N ILE A 243 8.37 18.06 -14.51
CA ILE A 243 7.61 18.26 -15.75
C ILE A 243 6.82 19.58 -15.71
N LEU A 244 6.15 19.88 -14.60
CA LEU A 244 5.40 21.13 -14.43
C LEU A 244 6.32 22.36 -14.48
N PHE A 245 7.49 22.27 -13.86
CA PHE A 245 8.50 23.32 -13.90
C PHE A 245 9.01 23.56 -15.32
N TYR A 246 9.36 22.49 -16.05
CA TYR A 246 9.80 22.59 -17.44
C TYR A 246 8.72 23.12 -18.35
N HIS A 247 7.46 22.71 -18.16
CA HIS A 247 6.33 23.23 -18.92
C HIS A 247 6.12 24.72 -18.68
N ARG A 248 6.09 25.17 -17.41
CA ARG A 248 5.98 26.59 -17.07
C ARG A 248 7.13 27.41 -17.67
N ARG A 249 8.37 26.91 -17.56
CA ARG A 249 9.54 27.57 -18.13
C ARG A 249 9.46 27.66 -19.65
N GLN A 250 8.94 26.62 -20.32
CA GLN A 250 8.75 26.61 -21.75
C GLN A 250 7.65 27.60 -22.18
N GLU A 251 6.56 27.71 -21.42
CA GLU A 251 5.54 28.74 -21.65
C GLU A 251 6.08 30.16 -21.43
N GLU A 252 6.90 30.37 -20.38
CA GLU A 252 7.55 31.66 -20.13
C GLU A 252 8.51 32.03 -21.27
N LEU A 253 9.33 31.08 -21.74
CA LEU A 253 10.21 31.29 -22.88
C LEU A 253 9.43 31.58 -24.16
N LYS A 254 8.35 30.83 -24.42
CA LYS A 254 7.48 31.07 -25.57
C LYS A 254 6.81 32.44 -25.51
N LYS A 255 6.33 32.86 -24.33
CA LYS A 255 5.81 34.22 -24.13
C LYS A 255 6.87 35.27 -24.37
N LEU A 256 8.11 35.03 -23.95
CA LEU A 256 9.23 35.95 -24.16
C LEU A 256 9.61 36.05 -25.65
N GLU A 257 9.55 34.94 -26.38
CA GLU A 257 9.74 34.89 -27.84
C GLU A 257 8.58 35.54 -28.61
N GLU A 258 7.34 35.32 -28.18
CA GLU A 258 6.15 35.98 -28.75
C GLU A 258 6.09 37.47 -28.39
N ASN A 259 6.83 37.92 -27.37
CA ASN A 259 6.98 39.32 -27.00
C ASN A 259 7.97 40.02 -27.96
N ASP A 260 7.57 40.17 -29.23
CA ASP A 260 8.12 41.16 -30.17
C ASP A 260 7.67 42.58 -29.74
N ASP A 261 7.95 42.94 -28.49
CA ASP A 261 7.47 44.17 -27.89
C ASP A 261 8.35 45.33 -28.36
N ASP A 262 8.07 45.82 -29.57
CA ASP A 262 8.49 47.12 -30.10
C ASP A 262 7.97 48.29 -29.22
N SER A 263 7.33 48.03 -28.07
CA SER A 263 6.98 49.02 -27.05
C SER A 263 8.18 49.85 -26.57
N PHE A 264 9.39 49.30 -26.68
CA PHE A 264 10.62 50.06 -26.50
C PHE A 264 10.83 51.12 -27.59
N LEU A 265 10.46 50.86 -28.86
CA LEU A 265 10.63 51.82 -29.95
C LEU A 265 9.68 53.03 -29.83
N ASP A 266 8.49 52.83 -29.26
CA ASP A 266 7.52 53.88 -28.97
C ASP A 266 7.73 54.55 -27.60
N SER A 267 8.75 54.14 -26.85
CA SER A 267 9.05 54.69 -25.53
C SER A 267 9.65 56.11 -25.62
N GLU A 268 9.26 57.01 -24.72
CA GLU A 268 9.73 58.42 -24.72
C GLU A 268 11.27 58.56 -24.66
N TRP A 269 11.97 57.55 -24.15
CA TRP A 269 13.43 57.58 -24.05
C TRP A 269 14.15 57.18 -25.33
N ALA A 270 13.49 56.47 -26.25
CA ALA A 270 14.02 56.11 -27.56
C ALA A 270 13.89 57.25 -28.60
N ASP A 271 13.15 58.32 -28.27
CA ASP A 271 12.96 59.49 -29.14
C ASP A 271 14.23 60.36 -29.19
N SER A 272 15.02 60.17 -30.26
CA SER A 272 16.25 60.92 -30.51
C SER A 272 16.04 62.44 -30.69
N HIS A 273 14.79 62.88 -30.86
CA HIS A 273 14.41 64.28 -30.96
C HIS A 273 13.78 64.86 -29.68
N ALA A 274 13.60 64.07 -28.61
CA ALA A 274 12.99 64.51 -27.37
C ALA A 274 13.69 65.74 -26.76
N LEU A 275 15.03 65.73 -26.74
CA LEU A 275 15.86 66.80 -26.19
C LEU A 275 15.77 68.08 -27.05
N LYS A 276 15.67 67.93 -28.37
CA LYS A 276 15.47 69.04 -29.32
C LYS A 276 14.08 69.67 -29.14
N ARG A 277 13.02 68.87 -28.99
CA ARG A 277 11.66 69.36 -28.69
C ARG A 277 11.59 70.07 -27.34
N HIS A 278 12.35 69.59 -26.35
CA HIS A 278 12.47 70.23 -25.04
C HIS A 278 13.10 71.64 -25.13
N PHE A 279 14.17 71.81 -25.92
CA PHE A 279 14.82 73.11 -26.09
C PHE A 279 14.01 74.10 -26.95
N HIS A 280 13.22 73.61 -27.91
CA HIS A 280 12.35 74.46 -28.73
C HIS A 280 10.98 74.73 -28.09
N GLY A 281 10.68 74.20 -26.89
CA GLY A 281 9.43 74.44 -26.18
C GLY A 281 8.20 73.73 -26.75
N VAL A 282 8.39 72.70 -27.57
CA VAL A 282 7.33 72.01 -28.33
C VAL A 282 6.99 70.66 -27.69
N LYS A 283 6.51 70.67 -26.44
CA LYS A 283 6.19 69.42 -25.71
C LYS A 283 4.80 68.85 -26.04
N ASP A 284 3.79 69.68 -26.30
CA ASP A 284 2.38 69.25 -26.30
C ASP A 284 1.62 69.51 -27.62
N ILE A 285 2.18 69.12 -28.77
CA ILE A 285 1.43 69.20 -30.04
C ILE A 285 0.85 67.82 -30.40
N LYS A 286 -0.43 67.61 -30.10
CA LYS A 286 -1.19 66.46 -30.61
C LYS A 286 -1.75 66.79 -31.99
N TRP A 287 -1.23 66.12 -33.03
CA TRP A 287 -1.67 66.28 -34.42
C TRP A 287 -2.92 65.48 -34.81
N ARG A 288 -3.60 64.80 -33.86
CA ARG A 288 -4.85 64.08 -34.15
C ARG A 288 -6.06 65.02 -33.99
N PRO A 289 -7.04 65.02 -34.93
CA PRO A 289 -8.32 65.69 -34.71
C PRO A 289 -9.02 65.08 -33.50
N ARG A 290 -9.74 65.91 -32.72
CA ARG A 290 -10.61 65.42 -31.64
C ARG A 290 -11.82 64.68 -32.20
#